data_AF-A0A971D2E9-F1
#
_entry.id   AF-A0A971D2E9-F1
#
_cell.length_a   1.000
_cell.length_b   1.000
_cell.length_c   1.000
_cell.angle_alpha   90.00
_cell.angle_beta   90.00
_cell.angle_gamma   90.00
#
_symmetry.space_group_name_H-M   'P 1'
#
loop_
_entity.id
_entity.type
_entity.pdbx_description
1 polymer ?
#
loop_
_entity_poly.entity_id
_entity_poly.type
_entity_poly.pdbx_seq_one_letter_code
_entity_poly.pdbx_strand_id
1 'polypeptide(L)'
;MSLQSTLRFLDPFHDRGTRRRISAEERATLRMVNQKVAAKQSLNDVADFLFEHTRGIIPCDRIGLAFVDESGERVIAQYARATYQPLLLTKGYTADLRGTSLERVIKSAEPRVIDDLAA
;
A
#
# COMPACT_ATOMS: atom_id res chain seq x y z
N MET A 1 18.85 17.18 16.20
CA MET A 1 17.59 16.41 16.30
C MET A 1 17.61 15.38 15.20
N SER A 2 17.81 14.10 15.54
CA SER A 2 17.90 13.01 14.57
C SER A 2 16.49 12.63 14.13
N LEU A 3 16.13 12.94 12.87
CA LEU A 3 14.91 12.46 12.22
C LEU A 3 15.11 10.98 11.87
N GLN A 4 14.91 10.09 12.83
CA GLN A 4 14.83 8.66 12.53
C GLN A 4 13.46 8.37 11.94
N SER A 5 13.34 8.46 10.62
CA SER A 5 12.28 7.76 9.88
C SER A 5 12.25 6.31 10.37
N THR A 6 11.23 5.94 11.14
CA THR A 6 11.13 4.60 11.72
C THR A 6 10.56 3.67 10.65
N LEU A 7 11.44 3.15 9.81
CA LEU A 7 11.09 2.19 8.77
C LEU A 7 10.95 0.80 9.41
N ARG A 8 9.77 0.19 9.25
CA ARG A 8 9.47 -1.13 9.80
C ARG A 8 9.00 -2.06 8.70
N PHE A 9 9.62 -3.23 8.60
CA PHE A 9 9.08 -4.34 7.81
C PHE A 9 8.22 -5.20 8.74
N LEU A 10 7.07 -5.63 8.25
CA LEU A 10 6.12 -6.44 8.98
C LEU A 10 6.11 -7.84 8.38
N ASP A 11 6.27 -8.86 9.23
CA ASP A 11 5.95 -10.22 8.83
C ASP A 11 4.57 -10.58 9.42
N PRO A 12 3.47 -10.40 8.65
CA PRO A 12 2.14 -10.65 9.17
C PRO A 12 1.89 -12.11 9.51
N PHE A 13 2.78 -13.06 9.17
CA PHE A 13 2.64 -14.49 9.45
C PHE A 13 3.44 -14.93 10.68
N HIS A 14 4.61 -14.35 10.92
CA HIS A 14 5.51 -14.72 12.02
C HIS A 14 5.46 -13.75 13.21
N ASP A 15 5.09 -12.48 13.03
CA ASP A 15 4.92 -11.53 14.14
C ASP A 15 3.59 -11.73 14.86
N ARG A 16 3.53 -12.72 15.77
CA ARG A 16 2.33 -13.00 16.57
C ARG A 16 2.09 -11.98 17.70
N GLY A 17 3.13 -11.31 18.17
CA GLY A 17 3.09 -10.39 19.32
C GLY A 17 2.41 -9.05 19.07
N THR A 18 2.26 -8.65 17.79
CA THR A 18 1.72 -7.33 17.37
C THR A 18 0.29 -7.40 16.85
N ARG A 19 -0.32 -8.60 16.77
CA ARG A 19 -1.68 -8.75 16.24
C ARG A 19 -2.74 -8.31 17.26
N ARG A 20 -3.17 -7.04 17.18
CA ARG A 20 -4.44 -6.62 17.78
C ARG A 20 -5.56 -7.46 17.18
N ARG A 21 -6.49 -7.94 18.01
CA ARG A 21 -7.72 -8.55 17.49
C ARG A 21 -8.49 -7.49 16.71
N ILE A 22 -8.73 -7.76 15.44
CA ILE A 22 -9.59 -6.90 14.61
C ILE A 22 -11.03 -6.93 15.14
N SER A 23 -11.74 -5.81 15.07
CA SER A 23 -13.12 -5.70 15.51
C SER A 23 -14.07 -6.53 14.63
N ALA A 24 -15.32 -6.69 15.07
CA ALA A 24 -16.34 -7.36 14.25
C ALA A 24 -16.62 -6.58 12.96
N GLU A 25 -16.59 -5.25 13.04
CA GLU A 25 -16.76 -4.33 11.91
C GLU A 25 -15.59 -4.42 10.93
N GLU A 26 -14.35 -4.37 11.43
CA GLU A 26 -13.14 -4.54 10.60
C GLU A 26 -13.18 -5.88 9.85
N ARG A 27 -13.60 -6.97 10.52
CA ARG A 27 -13.80 -8.28 9.87
C ARG A 27 -14.89 -8.25 8.80
N ALA A 28 -16.00 -7.56 9.05
CA ALA A 28 -17.10 -7.47 8.09
C ALA A 28 -16.64 -6.73 6.82
N THR A 29 -15.90 -5.63 6.98
CA THR A 29 -15.31 -4.90 5.87
C THR A 29 -14.33 -5.78 5.08
N LEU A 30 -13.43 -6.51 5.74
CA LEU A 30 -12.51 -7.43 5.05
C LEU A 30 -13.24 -8.52 4.27
N ARG A 31 -14.32 -9.10 4.82
CA ARG A 31 -15.14 -10.08 4.08
C ARG A 31 -15.82 -9.46 2.87
N MET A 32 -16.39 -8.26 3.03
CA MET A 32 -17.01 -7.53 1.93
C MET A 32 -16.00 -7.25 0.82
N VAL A 33 -14.78 -6.84 1.17
CA VAL A 33 -13.68 -6.64 0.22
C VAL A 33 -13.38 -7.93 -0.53
N ASN A 34 -13.14 -9.04 0.18
CA ASN A 34 -12.85 -10.33 -0.46
C ASN A 34 -13.96 -10.81 -1.41
N GLN A 35 -15.24 -10.55 -1.08
CA GLN A 35 -16.36 -10.94 -1.93
C GLN A 35 -16.51 -10.05 -3.18
N LYS A 36 -16.33 -8.73 -3.02
CA LYS A 36 -16.63 -7.77 -4.09
C LYS A 36 -15.46 -7.46 -4.99
N VAL A 37 -14.22 -7.72 -4.54
CA VAL A 37 -13.01 -7.43 -5.32
C VAL A 37 -12.92 -8.28 -6.58
N ALA A 38 -13.29 -9.58 -6.49
CA ALA A 38 -13.24 -10.50 -7.62
C ALA A 38 -14.31 -10.20 -8.69
N ALA A 39 -15.33 -9.41 -8.36
CA ALA A 39 -16.39 -9.01 -9.27
C ALA A 39 -16.09 -7.69 -10.02
N LYS A 40 -14.93 -7.07 -9.80
CA LYS A 40 -14.55 -5.81 -10.44
C LYS A 40 -13.97 -6.04 -11.84
N GLN A 41 -14.24 -5.09 -12.74
CA GLN A 41 -13.87 -5.19 -14.15
C GLN A 41 -12.41 -4.76 -14.43
N SER A 42 -11.83 -3.94 -13.55
CA SER A 42 -10.46 -3.46 -13.68
C SER A 42 -9.73 -3.32 -12.34
N LEU A 43 -8.39 -3.25 -12.39
CA LEU A 43 -7.56 -2.97 -11.22
C LEU A 43 -7.80 -1.57 -10.64
N ASN A 44 -8.18 -0.60 -11.47
CA ASN A 44 -8.55 0.73 -11.01
C ASN A 44 -9.85 0.66 -10.18
N ASP A 45 -10.85 -0.09 -10.63
CA ASP A 45 -12.10 -0.30 -9.89
C ASP A 45 -11.86 -1.03 -8.56
N VAL A 46 -10.89 -1.96 -8.54
CA VAL A 46 -10.43 -2.61 -7.31
C VAL A 46 -9.79 -1.59 -6.36
N ALA A 47 -8.85 -0.79 -6.84
CA ALA A 47 -8.16 0.22 -6.02
C ALA A 47 -9.15 1.26 -5.47
N ASP A 48 -10.11 1.69 -6.28
CA ASP A 48 -11.17 2.60 -5.88
C ASP A 48 -12.08 2.03 -4.81
N PHE A 49 -12.51 0.79 -5.00
CA PHE A 49 -13.32 0.09 -4.04
C PHE A 49 -12.58 -0.07 -2.70
N LEU A 50 -11.31 -0.45 -2.74
CA LEU A 50 -10.48 -0.54 -1.54
C LEU A 50 -10.38 0.83 -0.84
N PHE A 51 -10.01 1.88 -1.57
CA PHE A 51 -9.84 3.22 -1.00
C PHE A 51 -11.08 3.74 -0.27
N GLU A 52 -12.27 3.53 -0.85
CA GLU A 52 -13.50 3.98 -0.22
C GLU A 52 -13.89 3.16 1.01
N HIS A 53 -13.73 1.84 0.95
CA HIS A 53 -14.25 0.96 1.99
C HIS A 53 -13.27 0.64 3.11
N THR A 54 -11.96 0.85 2.94
CA THR A 54 -10.97 0.60 3.99
C THR A 54 -10.58 1.85 4.78
N ARG A 55 -11.04 3.05 4.40
CA ARG A 55 -10.67 4.32 5.06
C ARG A 55 -10.95 4.36 6.56
N GLY A 56 -12.01 3.69 7.01
CA GLY A 56 -12.32 3.57 8.45
C GLY A 56 -11.38 2.66 9.23
N ILE A 57 -10.56 1.86 8.54
CA ILE A 57 -9.60 0.90 9.12
C ILE A 57 -8.17 1.39 8.93
N ILE A 58 -7.86 1.88 7.73
CA ILE A 58 -6.55 2.38 7.33
C ILE A 58 -6.74 3.86 6.95
N PRO A 59 -6.35 4.81 7.81
CA PRO A 59 -6.58 6.24 7.60
C PRO A 59 -5.56 6.83 6.61
N CYS A 60 -5.44 6.24 5.43
CA CYS A 60 -4.66 6.79 4.33
C CYS A 60 -5.50 7.80 3.56
N ASP A 61 -4.90 8.96 3.27
CA ASP A 61 -5.45 9.99 2.40
C ASP A 61 -5.16 9.73 0.91
N ARG A 62 -4.30 8.76 0.61
CA ARG A 62 -3.93 8.34 -0.74
C ARG A 62 -3.71 6.82 -0.86
N ILE A 63 -4.11 6.27 -2.00
CA ILE A 63 -3.72 4.93 -2.47
C ILE A 63 -3.03 5.04 -3.83
N GLY A 64 -2.09 4.14 -4.10
CA GLY A 64 -1.43 4.02 -5.39
C GLY A 64 -1.29 2.56 -5.81
N LEU A 65 -1.30 2.32 -7.12
CA LEU A 65 -0.93 1.05 -7.74
C LEU A 65 0.20 1.29 -8.72
N ALA A 66 1.23 0.46 -8.65
CA ALA A 66 2.37 0.51 -9.54
C ALA A 66 2.79 -0.91 -9.90
N PHE A 67 3.38 -1.07 -11.08
CA PHE A 67 3.93 -2.34 -11.55
C PHE A 67 5.44 -2.27 -11.60
N VAL A 68 6.07 -3.40 -11.30
CA VAL A 68 7.48 -3.60 -11.58
C VAL A 68 7.62 -3.93 -13.06
N ASP A 69 8.60 -3.34 -13.73
CA ASP A 69 8.89 -3.66 -15.12
C ASP A 69 9.45 -5.09 -15.28
N GLU A 70 9.57 -5.55 -16.52
CA GLU A 70 10.03 -6.92 -16.80
C GLU A 70 11.47 -7.19 -16.32
N SER A 71 12.30 -6.14 -16.22
CA SER A 71 13.66 -6.25 -15.73
C SER A 71 13.73 -6.45 -14.20
N GLY A 72 12.66 -6.10 -13.48
CA GLY A 72 12.67 -6.09 -12.02
C GLY A 72 13.37 -4.87 -11.42
N GLU A 73 13.87 -3.94 -12.23
CA GLU A 73 14.72 -2.83 -11.79
C GLU A 73 13.94 -1.54 -11.57
N ARG A 74 12.76 -1.40 -12.17
CA ARG A 74 11.97 -0.16 -12.13
C ARG A 74 10.55 -0.41 -11.71
N VAL A 75 9.99 0.59 -11.02
CA VAL A 75 8.56 0.65 -10.70
C VAL A 75 7.89 1.76 -11.51
N ILE A 76 6.72 1.47 -12.07
CA ILE A 76 5.93 2.38 -12.92
C ILE A 76 4.56 2.55 -12.28
N ALA A 77 4.24 3.77 -11.88
CA ALA A 77 2.93 4.12 -11.34
C ALA A 77 1.85 3.95 -12.42
N GLN A 78 0.77 3.24 -12.08
CA GLN A 78 -0.37 2.97 -12.96
C GLN A 78 -1.63 3.68 -12.52
N TYR A 79 -1.78 3.88 -11.21
CA TYR A 79 -2.95 4.48 -10.62
C TYR A 79 -2.57 5.26 -9.36
N ALA A 80 -3.27 6.37 -9.12
CA ALA A 80 -3.22 7.08 -7.86
C ALA A 80 -4.57 7.75 -7.61
N ARG A 81 -5.04 7.66 -6.37
CA ARG A 81 -6.22 8.37 -5.88
C ARG A 81 -5.91 8.97 -4.52
N ALA A 82 -6.31 10.21 -4.31
CA ALA A 82 -6.11 10.90 -3.05
C ALA A 82 -7.31 11.80 -2.71
N THR A 83 -7.44 12.18 -1.44
CA THR A 83 -8.39 13.20 -0.97
C THR A 83 -7.83 14.64 -1.08
N TYR A 84 -6.58 14.78 -1.52
CA TYR A 84 -5.89 16.05 -1.66
C TYR A 84 -5.40 16.30 -3.08
N GLN A 85 -5.01 17.54 -3.35
CA GLN A 85 -4.39 18.00 -4.60
C GLN A 85 -3.26 18.99 -4.27
N PRO A 86 -2.22 19.12 -5.13
CA PRO A 86 -1.99 18.36 -6.36
C PRO A 86 -1.40 16.96 -6.08
N LEU A 87 -1.66 15.99 -6.98
CA LEU A 87 -0.94 14.72 -6.97
C LEU A 87 0.38 14.85 -7.75
N LEU A 88 1.50 14.53 -7.09
CA LEU A 88 2.85 14.59 -7.71
C LEU A 88 3.28 13.26 -8.34
N LEU A 89 2.86 12.14 -7.75
CA LEU A 89 3.23 10.79 -8.17
C LEU A 89 2.05 10.12 -8.88
N THR A 90 1.81 10.51 -10.14
CA THR A 90 0.68 10.06 -10.96
C THR A 90 1.07 8.93 -11.91
N LYS A 91 0.09 8.43 -12.68
CA LYS A 91 0.32 7.42 -13.74
C LYS A 91 1.48 7.86 -14.65
N GLY A 92 2.40 6.93 -14.92
CA GLY A 92 3.59 7.15 -15.74
C GLY A 92 4.83 7.59 -14.96
N TYR A 93 4.70 7.97 -13.68
CA TYR A 93 5.88 8.18 -12.83
C TYR A 93 6.69 6.89 -12.70
N THR A 94 8.01 7.00 -12.81
CA THR A 94 8.94 5.87 -12.71
C THR A 94 10.04 6.12 -11.69
N ALA A 95 10.46 5.08 -10.99
CA ALA A 95 11.64 5.13 -10.11
C ALA A 95 12.44 3.83 -10.19
N ASP A 96 13.77 3.94 -10.01
CA ASP A 96 14.65 2.79 -9.87
C ASP A 96 14.45 2.15 -8.48
N LEU A 97 14.41 0.81 -8.44
CA LEU A 97 14.25 0.05 -7.21
C LEU A 97 15.59 -0.17 -6.51
N ARG A 98 16.69 -0.29 -7.26
CA ARG A 98 18.00 -0.70 -6.74
C ARG A 98 18.47 0.20 -5.59
N GLY A 99 18.81 -0.41 -4.46
CA GLY A 99 19.30 0.29 -3.27
C GLY A 99 18.21 1.01 -2.48
N THR A 100 16.94 0.90 -2.89
CA THR A 100 15.82 1.45 -2.13
C THR A 100 15.30 0.44 -1.12
N SER A 101 14.66 0.92 -0.06
CA SER A 101 13.91 0.05 0.83
C SER A 101 12.68 -0.60 0.17
N LEU A 102 12.27 -0.16 -1.03
CA LEU A 102 11.14 -0.75 -1.76
C LEU A 102 11.58 -2.03 -2.49
N GLU A 103 12.84 -2.09 -2.94
CA GLU A 103 13.45 -3.33 -3.47
C GLU A 103 13.30 -4.49 -2.48
N ARG A 104 13.51 -4.23 -1.18
CA ARG A 104 13.31 -5.25 -0.15
C ARG A 104 11.87 -5.74 -0.09
N VAL A 105 10.87 -4.85 -0.14
CA VAL A 105 9.45 -5.23 -0.15
C VAL A 105 9.15 -6.17 -1.33
N ILE A 106 9.67 -5.85 -2.52
CA ILE A 106 9.48 -6.68 -3.72
C ILE A 106 10.14 -8.06 -3.56
N LYS A 107 11.33 -8.13 -2.97
CA LYS A 107 12.08 -9.39 -2.79
C LYS A 107 11.56 -10.27 -1.66
N SER A 108 11.15 -9.70 -0.53
CA SER A 108 10.72 -10.48 0.64
C SER A 108 9.21 -10.68 0.73
N ALA A 109 8.42 -9.92 -0.03
CA ALA A 109 6.97 -9.83 0.12
C ALA A 109 6.51 -9.41 1.53
N GLU A 110 7.41 -8.83 2.34
CA GLU A 110 7.10 -8.27 3.64
C GLU A 110 6.59 -6.83 3.47
N PRO A 111 5.35 -6.52 3.89
CA PRO A 111 4.86 -5.16 3.90
C PRO A 111 5.77 -4.23 4.72
N ARG A 112 5.82 -2.97 4.32
CA ARG A 112 6.62 -1.94 4.99
C ARG A 112 5.75 -0.78 5.43
N VAL A 113 5.97 -0.32 6.66
CA VAL A 113 5.42 0.92 7.20
C VAL A 113 6.57 1.91 7.38
N ILE A 114 6.35 3.15 6.92
CA ILE A 114 7.23 4.28 7.20
C ILE A 114 6.39 5.24 8.03
N ASP A 115 6.70 5.34 9.32
CA ASP A 115 5.89 6.14 10.25
C ASP A 115 6.10 7.65 10.08
N ASP A 116 7.31 8.04 9.71
CA ASP A 116 7.70 9.42 9.44
C ASP A 116 8.62 9.42 8.22
N LEU A 117 8.11 9.91 7.09
CA LEU A 117 8.91 10.08 5.89
C LEU A 117 9.45 11.51 5.88
N ALA A 118 10.75 11.67 6.15
CA ALA A 118 11.40 12.97 6.07
C ALA A 118 11.24 13.56 4.65
N ALA A 119 10.88 14.85 4.60
CA ALA A 119 10.68 15.62 3.37
C ALA A 119 12.01 15.97 2.67
#